data_AF-A0A6N2UTH6-F1
#
_entry.id   AF-A0A6N2UTH6-F1
#
_cell.length_a   1.000
_cell.length_b   1.000
_cell.length_c   1.000
_cell.angle_alpha   90.00
_cell.angle_beta   90.00
_cell.angle_gamma   90.00
#
_symmetry.space_group_name_H-M   'P 1'
#
loop_
_entity.id
_entity.type
_entity.pdbx_description
1 polymer ?
#
loop_
_entity_poly.entity_id
_entity_poly.type
_entity_poly.pdbx_seq_one_letter_code
_entity_poly.pdbx_strand_id
1 'polypeptide(L)' 'MKVKIEQYCTVLLKDGREAAVVEILDDTHFLVDIGDSPADWETIDITIDDIEKII' A
#
# COMPACT_ATOMS: atom_id res chain seq x y z
N MET A 1 15.41 11.06 9.25
CA MET A 1 14.75 11.10 7.94
C MET A 1 13.32 10.63 8.18
N LYS A 2 12.29 11.44 7.92
CA LYS A 2 10.90 10.96 7.98
C LYS A 2 10.68 10.14 6.71
N VAL A 3 10.35 8.86 6.85
CA VAL A 3 9.97 8.03 5.70
C VAL A 3 8.60 8.51 5.24
N LYS A 4 8.45 8.84 3.96
CA LYS A 4 7.19 9.25 3.34
C LYS A 4 6.72 8.10 2.46
N ILE A 5 5.40 7.86 2.42
CA ILE A 5 4.81 6.94 1.46
C ILE A 5 4.87 7.58 0.08
N GLU A 6 5.45 6.87 -0.88
CA GLU A 6 5.57 7.29 -2.27
C GLU A 6 4.97 6.22 -3.19
N GLN A 7 4.62 6.61 -4.41
CA GLN A 7 4.14 5.66 -5.42
C GLN A 7 5.25 4.63 -5.69
N TYR A 8 4.83 3.37 -5.84
CA TYR A 8 5.65 2.18 -6.02
C TYR A 8 6.46 1.73 -4.79
N CYS A 9 6.25 2.34 -3.62
CA CYS A 9 6.72 1.75 -2.36
C CYS A 9 5.87 0.54 -2.00
N THR A 10 6.52 -0.46 -1.39
CA THR A 10 5.81 -1.55 -0.73
C THR A 10 5.54 -1.19 0.72
N VAL A 11 4.32 -1.47 1.18
CA VAL A 11 3.91 -1.31 2.56
C VAL A 11 3.41 -2.64 3.11
N LEU A 12 3.60 -2.84 4.42
CA LEU A 12 2.95 -3.89 5.16
C LEU A 12 1.65 -3.34 5.73
N LEU A 13 0.53 -4.00 5.42
CA LEU A 13 -0.77 -3.71 6.01
C LEU A 13 -0.92 -4.36 7.38
N LYS A 14 -1.77 -3.80 8.24
CA LYS A 14 -2.01 -4.30 9.61
C LYS A 14 -2.60 -5.71 9.67
N ASP A 15 -3.23 -6.16 8.59
CA ASP A 15 -3.72 -7.53 8.46
C ASP A 15 -2.64 -8.54 8.01
N GLY A 16 -1.41 -8.06 7.77
CA GLY A 16 -0.26 -8.86 7.39
C GLY A 16 -0.02 -9.01 5.89
N ARG A 17 -0.87 -8.44 5.04
CA ARG A 17 -0.64 -8.43 3.58
C ARG A 17 0.43 -7.40 3.21
N GLU A 18 1.23 -7.71 2.20
CA GLU A 18 2.09 -6.72 1.52
C GLU A 18 1.31 -6.06 0.39
N ALA A 19 1.51 -4.77 0.20
CA ALA A 19 0.82 -4.01 -0.83
C ALA A 19 1.77 -3.00 -1.51
N ALA A 20 1.70 -2.91 -2.83
CA ALA A 20 2.45 -1.92 -3.60
C ALA A 20 1.58 -0.69 -3.84
N VAL A 21 2.06 0.50 -3.46
CA VAL A 21 1.33 1.75 -3.69
C VAL A 21 1.31 2.07 -5.18
N VAL A 22 0.13 2.11 -5.79
CA VAL A 22 -0.02 2.42 -7.23
C VAL A 22 -0.60 3.79 -7.50
N GLU A 23 -1.29 4.39 -6.53
CA GLU A 23 -1.74 5.79 -6.62
C GLU A 23 -1.81 6.42 -5.22
N ILE A 24 -1.43 7.70 -5.14
CA ILE A 24 -1.59 8.53 -3.94
C ILE A 24 -2.72 9.51 -4.23
N LEU A 25 -3.86 9.33 -3.58
CA LEU A 25 -5.03 10.19 -3.76
C LEU A 25 -4.86 11.48 -2.94
N ASP A 26 -4.40 11.33 -1.69
CA ASP A 26 -4.00 12.42 -0.81
C ASP A 26 -2.96 11.94 0.23
N ASP A 27 -2.62 12.75 1.22
CA ASP A 27 -1.61 12.41 2.24
C ASP A 27 -1.99 11.20 3.13
N THR A 28 -3.24 10.74 3.07
CA THR A 28 -3.82 9.69 3.92
C THR A 28 -4.54 8.57 3.17
N HIS A 29 -4.85 8.71 1.87
CA HIS A 29 -5.58 7.71 1.07
C HIS A 29 -4.76 7.24 -0.14
N PHE A 30 -4.77 5.93 -0.38
CA PHE A 30 -3.95 5.27 -1.39
C PHE A 30 -4.74 4.20 -2.12
N LEU A 31 -4.41 3.99 -3.40
CA LEU A 31 -4.70 2.74 -4.09
C LEU A 31 -3.46 1.86 -4.04
N VAL A 32 -3.63 0.61 -3.64
CA VAL A 32 -2.55 -0.36 -3.56
C VAL A 32 -2.92 -1.66 -4.26
N ASP A 33 -1.92 -2.28 -4.88
CA ASP A 33 -2.05 -3.64 -5.41
C ASP A 33 -1.57 -4.65 -4.37
N ILE A 34 -2.39 -5.66 -4.11
CA ILE A 34 -2.07 -6.83 -3.28
C ILE A 34 -2.04 -8.09 -4.15
N GLY A 35 -1.43 -9.17 -3.64
CA GLY A 35 -1.35 -10.46 -4.31
C GLY A 35 0.03 -10.73 -4.91
N ASP A 36 0.35 -12.00 -5.13
CA ASP A 36 1.69 -12.46 -5.48
C ASP A 36 1.91 -12.55 -7.01
N SER A 37 0.83 -12.54 -7.79
CA SER A 37 0.86 -12.76 -9.23
C SER A 37 -0.31 -12.07 -9.98
N PRO A 38 -0.21 -11.93 -11.31
CA PRO A 38 -1.31 -11.38 -12.11
C PRO A 38 -2.65 -12.15 -12.00
N ALA A 39 -2.65 -13.37 -11.47
CA ALA A 39 -3.85 -14.18 -11.31
C ALA A 39 -4.66 -13.82 -10.04
N ASP A 40 -4.01 -13.25 -9.04
CA ASP A 40 -4.57 -12.91 -7.72
C ASP A 40 -4.42 -11.43 -7.37
N TRP A 41 -3.90 -10.61 -8.29
CA TRP A 41 -3.82 -9.17 -8.10
C TRP A 41 -5.20 -8.54 -7.90
N GLU A 42 -5.27 -7.72 -6.86
CA GLU A 42 -6.44 -6.90 -6.54
C GLU A 42 -5.95 -5.50 -6.18
N THR A 43 -6.54 -4.50 -6.83
CA THR A 43 -6.34 -3.10 -6.43
C THR A 43 -7.38 -2.76 -5.37
N ILE A 44 -6.92 -2.36 -4.19
CA ILE A 44 -7.79 -1.96 -3.07
C ILE A 44 -7.53 -0.50 -2.67
N ASP A 45 -8.55 0.13 -2.13
CA ASP A 45 -8.47 1.44 -1.46
C ASP A 45 -8.13 1.23 0.01
N ILE A 46 -7.12 1.96 0.50
CA ILE A 46 -6.69 1.93 1.89
C ILE A 46 -6.42 3.35 2.42
N THR A 47 -6.41 3.44 3.74
CA THR A 47 -5.97 4.64 4.46
C THR A 47 -4.59 4.43 5.11
N ILE A 48 -3.97 5.52 5.57
CA ILE A 48 -2.75 5.46 6.38
C ILE A 48 -2.93 4.64 7.66
N ASP A 49 -4.16 4.55 8.17
CA ASP A 49 -4.48 3.77 9.37
C ASP A 49 -4.46 2.26 9.10
N ASP A 50 -4.47 1.82 7.84
CA ASP A 50 -4.34 0.40 7.48
C ASP A 50 -2.88 -0.04 7.35
N ILE A 51 -1.95 0.92 7.30
CA ILE A 51 -0.52 0.67 7.10
C ILE A 51 0.19 0.48 8.44
N GLU A 52 0.94 -0.62 8.56
CA GLU A 52 1.81 -0.89 9.70
C GLU A 52 3.17 -0.20 9.51
N LYS A 53 3.80 -0.38 8.34
CA LYS A 53 5.10 0.20 8.00
C LYS A 53 5.41 0.13 6.50
N ILE A 54 6.36 0.93 6.06
CA ILE A 54 7.01 0.81 4.74
C ILE A 54 8.10 -0.28 4.84
N ILE A 55 8.29 -1.08 3.79
CA ILE A 55 9.26 -2.18 3.70
C ILE A 55 10.28 -1.96 2.58
#